data_AF-A0A8J8GSM9-F1
#
_entry.id   AF-A0A8J8GSM9-F1
#
_cell.length_a   1.000
_cell.length_b   1.000
_cell.length_c   1.000
_cell.angle_alpha   90.00
_cell.angle_beta   90.00
_cell.angle_gamma   90.00
#
_symmetry.space_group_name_H-M   'P 1'
#
loop_
_entity.id
_entity.type
_entity.pdbx_description
1 polymer ?
#
loop_
_entity_poly.entity_id
_entity_poly.type
_entity_poly.pdbx_seq_one_letter_code
_entity_poly.pdbx_strand_id
1 'polypeptide(L)'
;MARRELPAALQILAAGGLATVVAVLLGFDKPIGAPLFAITTLEFVCARHRRAIAVFFFGLGFGLAIAAVASGYRSFDRIVLDLVVGVAVAMVVAFLTTPRNATRQVNASLEPLLNTLTVNVRTIAGALRTRDAESARGAVYALVDTENDLRRLNEVLLATRRSAAITLWTTGQDLDAYAATAREIGYAVRNIRVMARHAWWGVLHGGEPVPVALPPMLESLADGVGLLRDELRRDGTLRVAQPQLVSAARWIDVMRNERLGLASAAVAADADAAVLNLLIATGIPLAKADALLNHGKAEAALTERRLETALAA
;
A
#
# COMPACT_ATOMS: atom_id res chain seq x y z
N MET A 1 -4.87 -2.54 -27.45
CA MET A 1 -3.39 -2.42 -27.52
C MET A 1 -2.87 -2.01 -26.16
N ALA A 2 -2.19 -2.92 -25.45
CA ALA A 2 -1.53 -2.60 -24.19
C ALA A 2 -0.32 -1.69 -24.48
N ARG A 3 -0.37 -0.41 -24.06
CA ARG A 3 0.82 0.45 -24.08
C ARG A 3 1.82 -0.16 -23.11
N ARG A 4 2.98 -0.60 -23.60
CA ARG A 4 4.11 -0.97 -22.75
C ARG A 4 4.51 0.25 -21.94
N GLU A 5 4.54 0.12 -20.63
CA GLU A 5 5.10 1.16 -19.77
C GLU A 5 6.57 1.35 -20.14
N LEU A 6 6.93 2.57 -20.52
CA LEU A 6 8.31 2.91 -20.82
C LEU A 6 9.08 3.00 -19.50
N PRO A 7 10.25 2.36 -19.36
CA PRO A 7 11.08 2.53 -18.18
C PRO A 7 11.39 4.01 -17.96
N ALA A 8 11.49 4.46 -16.70
CA ALA A 8 11.61 5.88 -16.35
C ALA A 8 12.74 6.59 -17.12
N ALA A 9 13.88 5.93 -17.30
CA ALA A 9 14.99 6.45 -18.10
C ALA A 9 14.59 6.78 -19.55
N LEU A 10 13.74 5.96 -20.17
CA LEU A 10 13.26 6.20 -21.53
C LEU A 10 12.24 7.36 -21.57
N GLN A 11 11.47 7.57 -20.51
CA GLN A 11 10.55 8.71 -20.42
C GLN A 11 11.32 10.04 -20.33
N ILE A 12 12.40 10.07 -19.52
CA ILE A 12 13.29 11.23 -19.39
C ILE A 12 13.97 11.53 -20.72
N LEU A 13 14.50 10.50 -21.40
CA LEU A 13 15.11 10.64 -22.73
C LEU A 13 14.10 11.12 -23.78
N ALA A 14 12.88 10.59 -23.77
CA ALA A 14 11.82 11.03 -24.67
C ALA A 14 11.42 12.48 -24.42
N ALA A 15 11.26 12.90 -23.16
CA ALA A 15 10.92 14.28 -22.81
C ALA A 15 12.01 15.26 -23.24
N GLY A 16 13.28 14.98 -22.94
CA GLY A 16 14.41 15.81 -23.37
C GLY A 16 14.53 15.88 -24.89
N GLY A 17 14.44 14.72 -25.58
CA GLY A 17 14.52 14.66 -27.03
C GLY A 17 13.39 15.41 -27.74
N LEU A 18 12.15 15.21 -27.29
CA LEU A 18 10.98 15.85 -27.90
C LEU A 18 10.96 17.36 -27.64
N ALA A 19 11.38 17.81 -26.46
CA ALA A 19 11.51 19.23 -26.14
C ALA A 19 12.57 19.92 -27.01
N THR A 20 13.67 19.22 -27.27
CA THR A 20 14.72 19.70 -28.19
C THR A 20 14.17 19.86 -29.60
N VAL A 21 13.47 18.85 -30.13
CA VAL A 21 12.88 18.90 -31.49
C VAL A 21 11.87 20.03 -31.62
N VAL A 22 10.95 20.18 -30.65
CA VAL A 22 9.93 21.23 -30.67
C VAL A 22 10.59 22.62 -30.65
N ALA A 23 11.62 22.81 -29.84
CA ALA A 23 12.32 24.08 -29.76
C ALA A 23 13.09 24.40 -31.05
N VAL A 24 13.74 23.44 -31.70
CA VAL A 24 14.36 23.67 -33.03
C VAL A 24 13.31 24.11 -34.06
N LEU A 25 12.14 23.45 -34.10
CA LEU A 25 11.05 23.80 -35.03
C LEU A 25 10.49 25.21 -34.81
N LEU A 26 10.60 25.74 -33.58
CA LEU A 26 10.18 27.10 -33.23
C LEU A 26 11.27 28.15 -33.51
N GLY A 27 12.40 27.76 -34.12
CA GLY A 27 13.46 28.68 -34.54
C GLY A 27 14.51 28.97 -33.48
N PHE A 28 14.69 28.09 -32.49
CA PHE A 28 15.78 28.20 -31.53
C PHE A 28 17.08 27.60 -32.08
N ASP A 29 18.10 28.42 -32.26
CA ASP A 29 19.40 27.99 -32.81
C ASP A 29 20.17 27.03 -31.86
N LYS A 30 19.93 27.13 -30.54
CA LYS A 30 20.55 26.29 -29.49
C LYS A 30 19.57 26.04 -28.33
N PRO A 31 18.64 25.09 -28.45
CA PRO A 31 17.61 24.86 -27.44
C PRO A 31 18.15 24.04 -26.26
N ILE A 32 18.88 24.70 -25.36
CA ILE A 32 19.41 24.08 -24.14
C ILE A 32 18.39 24.18 -22.99
N GLY A 33 17.58 25.25 -22.96
CA GLY A 33 16.61 25.51 -21.89
C GLY A 33 15.44 24.54 -21.92
N ALA A 34 14.75 24.41 -23.07
CA ALA A 34 13.58 23.55 -23.22
C ALA A 34 13.78 22.09 -22.74
N PRO A 35 14.85 21.35 -23.11
CA PRO A 35 15.07 20.00 -22.61
C PRO A 35 15.38 19.93 -21.12
N LEU A 36 16.11 20.91 -20.56
CA LEU A 36 16.35 20.99 -19.12
C LEU A 36 15.04 21.16 -18.35
N PHE A 37 14.21 22.13 -18.77
CA PHE A 37 12.90 22.35 -18.16
C PHE A 37 11.98 21.13 -18.30
N ALA A 38 12.06 20.41 -19.43
CA ALA A 38 11.26 19.20 -19.63
C ALA A 38 11.65 18.09 -18.64
N ILE A 39 12.95 17.83 -18.48
CA ILE A 39 13.45 16.81 -17.55
C ILE A 39 13.12 17.18 -16.10
N THR A 40 13.37 18.43 -15.70
CA THR A 40 13.10 18.88 -14.31
C THR A 40 11.61 18.88 -13.99
N THR A 41 10.76 19.25 -14.95
CA THR A 41 9.30 19.23 -14.78
C THR A 41 8.78 17.81 -14.68
N LEU A 42 9.28 16.89 -15.51
CA LEU A 42 8.88 15.49 -15.47
C LEU A 42 9.26 14.83 -14.13
N GLU A 43 10.49 15.04 -13.65
CA GLU A 43 10.93 14.60 -12.33
C GLU A 43 10.06 15.19 -11.20
N PHE A 44 9.71 16.48 -11.28
CA PHE A 44 8.87 17.15 -10.29
C PHE A 44 7.45 16.59 -10.25
N VAL A 45 6.79 16.49 -11.41
CA VAL A 45 5.43 15.94 -11.52
C VAL A 45 5.38 14.51 -10.97
N CYS A 46 6.48 13.77 -11.09
CA CYS A 46 6.62 12.42 -10.55
C CYS A 46 7.10 12.33 -9.09
N ALA A 47 7.55 13.43 -8.48
CA ALA A 47 8.13 13.45 -7.13
C ALA A 47 7.18 14.05 -6.09
N ARG A 48 6.65 13.21 -5.18
CA ARG A 48 5.68 13.64 -4.13
C ARG A 48 6.32 14.22 -2.84
N HIS A 49 7.64 14.43 -2.73
CA HIS A 49 8.21 14.85 -1.43
C HIS A 49 8.29 16.38 -1.26
N ARG A 50 7.89 16.92 -0.09
CA ARG A 50 8.06 18.36 0.26
C ARG A 50 9.51 18.89 0.10
N ARG A 51 10.52 18.04 0.29
CA ARG A 51 11.94 18.40 0.01
C ARG A 51 12.18 18.72 -1.48
N ALA A 52 11.37 18.18 -2.38
CA ALA A 52 11.45 18.42 -3.81
C ALA A 52 10.98 19.82 -4.22
N ILE A 53 10.17 20.53 -3.41
CA ILE A 53 9.77 21.91 -3.72
C ILE A 53 10.98 22.85 -3.60
N ALA A 54 11.80 22.70 -2.55
CA ALA A 54 13.02 23.50 -2.40
C ALA A 54 14.06 23.17 -3.49
N VAL A 55 14.23 21.89 -3.82
CA VAL A 55 15.09 21.46 -4.94
C VAL A 55 14.53 21.91 -6.29
N PHE A 56 13.21 22.02 -6.44
CA PHE A 56 12.54 22.55 -7.63
C PHE A 56 12.84 24.04 -7.81
N PHE A 57 12.66 24.88 -6.78
CA PHE A 57 13.01 26.30 -6.88
C PHE A 57 14.51 26.51 -7.08
N PHE A 58 15.34 25.68 -6.44
CA PHE A 58 16.79 25.71 -6.64
C PHE A 58 17.18 25.29 -8.07
N GLY A 59 16.64 24.18 -8.58
CA GLY A 59 16.91 23.66 -9.92
C GLY A 59 16.32 24.52 -11.04
N LEU A 60 15.13 25.09 -10.84
CA LEU A 60 14.51 26.06 -11.75
C LEU A 60 15.36 27.33 -11.81
N GLY A 61 15.76 27.86 -10.65
CA GLY A 61 16.62 29.04 -10.58
C GLY A 61 18.01 28.81 -11.19
N PHE A 62 18.63 27.67 -10.88
CA PHE A 62 19.94 27.29 -11.41
C PHE A 62 19.88 26.97 -12.91
N GLY A 63 18.81 26.31 -13.36
CA GLY A 63 18.55 26.05 -14.78
C GLY A 63 18.32 27.34 -15.56
N LEU A 64 17.57 28.30 -15.00
CA LEU A 64 17.40 29.64 -15.57
C LEU A 64 18.75 30.36 -15.67
N ALA A 65 19.58 30.27 -14.63
CA ALA A 65 20.90 30.89 -14.58
C ALA A 65 21.87 30.26 -15.60
N ILE A 66 21.92 28.93 -15.68
CA ILE A 66 22.74 28.22 -16.68
C ILE A 66 22.25 28.54 -18.09
N ALA A 67 20.95 28.49 -18.35
CA ALA A 67 20.40 28.82 -19.66
C ALA A 67 20.67 30.27 -20.06
N ALA A 68 20.58 31.21 -19.12
CA ALA A 68 20.92 32.62 -19.36
C ALA A 68 22.40 32.79 -19.75
N VAL A 69 23.31 32.10 -19.05
CA VAL A 69 24.76 32.16 -19.29
C VAL A 69 25.16 31.42 -20.56
N ALA A 70 24.67 30.19 -20.78
CA ALA A 70 25.08 29.32 -21.88
C ALA A 70 24.53 29.76 -23.24
N SER A 71 23.31 30.30 -23.27
CA SER A 71 22.62 30.70 -24.51
C SER A 71 22.88 32.17 -24.86
N GLY A 72 23.51 32.95 -23.99
CA GLY A 72 23.68 34.39 -24.16
C GLY A 72 22.34 35.14 -24.22
N TYR A 73 21.30 34.62 -23.54
CA TYR A 73 19.96 35.20 -23.56
C TYR A 73 20.01 36.63 -23.00
N ARG A 74 19.91 37.63 -23.89
CA ARG A 74 19.82 39.04 -23.50
C ARG A 74 18.39 39.51 -23.22
N SER A 75 17.37 38.69 -23.53
CA SER A 75 15.96 39.06 -23.39
C SER A 75 15.16 37.98 -22.67
N PHE A 76 14.31 38.42 -21.73
CA PHE A 76 13.46 37.58 -20.88
C PHE A 76 12.48 36.71 -21.67
N ASP A 77 12.00 37.21 -22.83
CA ASP A 77 10.96 36.54 -23.63
C ASP A 77 11.36 35.14 -24.10
N ARG A 78 12.64 34.95 -24.45
CA ARG A 78 13.12 33.64 -24.93
C ARG A 78 13.24 32.62 -23.80
N ILE A 79 13.57 33.06 -22.58
CA ILE A 79 13.61 32.20 -21.38
C ILE A 79 12.20 31.72 -21.04
N VAL A 80 11.22 32.61 -21.09
CA VAL A 80 9.81 32.27 -20.84
C VAL A 80 9.31 31.26 -21.87
N LEU A 81 9.66 31.44 -23.14
CA LEU A 81 9.21 30.53 -24.20
C LEU A 81 9.86 29.14 -24.08
N ASP A 82 11.16 29.05 -23.77
CA ASP A 82 11.84 27.78 -23.47
C ASP A 82 11.19 27.05 -22.27
N LEU A 83 10.85 27.78 -21.22
CA LEU A 83 10.14 27.25 -20.05
C LEU A 83 8.77 26.67 -20.45
N VAL A 84 7.97 27.45 -21.19
CA VAL A 84 6.64 27.02 -21.64
C VAL A 84 6.72 25.77 -22.49
N VAL A 85 7.66 25.71 -23.45
CA VAL A 85 7.86 24.54 -24.31
C VAL A 85 8.30 23.33 -23.48
N GLY A 86 9.27 23.48 -22.59
CA GLY A 86 9.75 22.40 -21.73
C GLY A 86 8.66 21.84 -20.82
N VAL A 87 7.91 22.72 -20.14
CA VAL A 87 6.79 22.34 -19.26
C VAL A 87 5.67 21.67 -20.07
N ALA A 88 5.29 22.22 -21.21
CA ALA A 88 4.23 21.65 -22.05
C ALA A 88 4.61 20.25 -22.56
N VAL A 89 5.83 20.08 -23.06
CA VAL A 89 6.32 18.78 -23.53
C VAL A 89 6.40 17.77 -22.39
N ALA A 90 6.92 18.16 -21.22
CA ALA A 90 6.94 17.30 -20.06
C ALA A 90 5.54 16.84 -19.65
N MET A 91 4.57 17.75 -19.61
CA MET A 91 3.18 17.42 -19.29
C MET A 91 2.56 16.46 -20.30
N VAL A 92 2.81 16.66 -21.60
CA VAL A 92 2.32 15.75 -22.66
C VAL A 92 2.95 14.36 -22.51
N VAL A 93 4.27 14.28 -22.32
CA VAL A 93 4.97 12.99 -22.13
C VAL A 93 4.44 12.30 -20.89
N ALA A 94 4.35 13.01 -19.77
CA ALA A 94 3.87 12.47 -18.50
C ALA A 94 2.42 11.98 -18.60
N PHE A 95 1.54 12.73 -19.28
CA PHE A 95 0.16 12.32 -19.54
C PHE A 95 0.08 11.07 -20.43
N LEU A 96 0.94 10.96 -21.45
CA LEU A 96 0.96 9.83 -22.37
C LEU A 96 1.58 8.56 -21.75
N THR A 97 2.52 8.72 -20.82
CA THR A 97 3.18 7.60 -20.13
C THR A 97 2.46 7.17 -18.85
N THR A 98 1.64 8.04 -18.25
CA THR A 98 0.86 7.73 -17.05
C THR A 98 -0.08 6.54 -17.29
N PRO A 99 -0.02 5.49 -16.45
CA PRO A 99 -0.93 4.36 -16.58
C PRO A 99 -2.35 4.81 -16.25
N ARG A 100 -3.25 4.74 -17.24
CA ARG A 100 -4.67 5.10 -17.04
C ARG A 100 -5.41 4.21 -16.03
N ASN A 101 -4.88 3.01 -15.73
CA ASN A 101 -5.49 2.03 -14.84
C ASN A 101 -4.51 1.55 -13.74
N ALA A 102 -3.82 2.46 -13.06
CA ALA A 102 -2.83 2.10 -12.03
C ALA A 102 -3.45 1.33 -10.85
N THR A 103 -4.68 1.64 -10.47
CA THR A 103 -5.48 0.89 -9.47
C THR A 103 -5.65 -0.58 -9.86
N ARG A 104 -5.97 -0.87 -11.13
CA ARG A 104 -6.11 -2.24 -11.63
C ARG A 104 -4.80 -3.02 -11.55
N GLN A 105 -3.65 -2.38 -11.77
CA GLN A 105 -2.34 -3.05 -11.66
C GLN A 105 -2.02 -3.44 -10.20
N VAL A 106 -2.32 -2.55 -9.26
CA VAL A 106 -2.18 -2.83 -7.82
C VAL A 106 -3.16 -3.93 -7.39
N ASN A 107 -4.45 -3.84 -7.79
CA ASN A 107 -5.44 -4.89 -7.55
C ASN A 107 -4.98 -6.26 -8.06
N ALA A 108 -4.49 -6.31 -9.30
CA ALA A 108 -3.97 -7.54 -9.91
C ALA A 108 -2.75 -8.12 -9.18
N SER A 109 -1.99 -7.27 -8.46
CA SER A 109 -0.87 -7.72 -7.62
C SER A 109 -1.32 -8.17 -6.22
N LEU A 110 -2.40 -7.60 -5.69
CA LEU A 110 -2.97 -7.95 -4.38
C LEU A 110 -3.84 -9.21 -4.42
N GLU A 111 -4.53 -9.46 -5.53
CA GLU A 111 -5.48 -10.56 -5.64
C GLU A 111 -4.85 -11.95 -5.39
N PRO A 112 -3.70 -12.30 -5.99
CA PRO A 112 -3.04 -13.58 -5.70
C PRO A 112 -2.62 -13.71 -4.24
N LEU A 113 -2.11 -12.62 -3.64
CA LEU A 113 -1.71 -12.59 -2.24
C LEU A 113 -2.89 -12.91 -1.32
N LEU A 114 -4.00 -12.19 -1.47
CA LEU A 114 -5.19 -12.37 -0.64
C LEU A 114 -5.83 -13.74 -0.85
N ASN A 115 -5.77 -14.28 -2.07
CA ASN A 115 -6.22 -15.64 -2.34
C ASN A 115 -5.38 -16.67 -1.58
N THR A 116 -4.05 -16.58 -1.65
CA THR A 116 -3.13 -17.46 -0.92
C THR A 116 -3.33 -17.35 0.58
N LEU A 117 -3.51 -16.14 1.11
CA LEU A 117 -3.85 -15.94 2.53
C LEU A 117 -5.17 -16.62 2.90
N THR A 118 -6.23 -16.38 2.15
CA THR A 118 -7.58 -16.94 2.42
C THR A 118 -7.56 -18.46 2.51
N VAL A 119 -6.93 -19.11 1.52
CA VAL A 119 -6.87 -20.57 1.45
C VAL A 119 -6.03 -21.13 2.61
N ASN A 120 -4.81 -20.62 2.79
CA ASN A 120 -3.87 -21.22 3.74
C ASN A 120 -4.21 -20.90 5.20
N VAL A 121 -4.73 -19.71 5.52
CA VAL A 121 -5.21 -19.42 6.88
C VAL A 121 -6.37 -20.34 7.25
N ARG A 122 -7.29 -20.60 6.31
CA ARG A 122 -8.38 -21.57 6.51
C ARG A 122 -7.86 -23.01 6.66
N THR A 123 -6.86 -23.41 5.88
CA THR A 123 -6.22 -24.73 6.05
C THR A 123 -5.61 -24.89 7.44
N ILE A 124 -4.92 -23.86 7.95
CA ILE A 124 -4.36 -23.87 9.31
C ILE A 124 -5.46 -23.98 10.37
N ALA A 125 -6.57 -23.25 10.21
CA ALA A 125 -7.73 -23.37 11.11
C ALA A 125 -8.28 -24.80 11.15
N GLY A 126 -8.42 -25.45 9.98
CA GLY A 126 -8.83 -26.85 9.87
C GLY A 126 -7.83 -27.81 10.53
N ALA A 127 -6.55 -27.65 10.25
CA ALA A 127 -5.46 -28.43 10.82
C ALA A 127 -5.40 -28.34 12.35
N LEU A 128 -5.68 -27.17 12.94
CA LEU A 128 -5.75 -26.99 14.39
C LEU A 128 -6.88 -27.81 15.03
N ARG A 129 -8.02 -27.97 14.34
CA ARG A 129 -9.13 -28.80 14.85
C ARG A 129 -8.82 -30.29 14.80
N THR A 130 -8.19 -30.74 13.72
CA THR A 130 -7.86 -32.15 13.51
C THR A 130 -6.51 -32.56 14.09
N ARG A 131 -5.74 -31.60 14.61
CA ARG A 131 -4.33 -31.74 15.03
C ARG A 131 -3.43 -32.27 13.92
N ASP A 132 -3.70 -31.88 12.68
CA ASP A 132 -2.91 -32.27 11.51
C ASP A 132 -1.74 -31.28 11.28
N ALA A 133 -0.63 -31.55 11.94
CA ALA A 133 0.57 -30.71 11.85
C ALA A 133 1.17 -30.65 10.44
N GLU A 134 0.97 -31.67 9.60
CA GLU A 134 1.50 -31.73 8.24
C GLU A 134 0.72 -30.83 7.28
N SER A 135 -0.60 -30.83 7.38
CA SER A 135 -1.46 -29.91 6.63
C SER A 135 -1.15 -28.44 6.98
N ALA A 136 -0.97 -28.14 8.27
CA ALA A 136 -0.55 -26.81 8.71
C ALA A 136 0.83 -26.42 8.19
N ARG A 137 1.79 -27.35 8.19
CA ARG A 137 3.15 -27.14 7.66
C ARG A 137 3.11 -26.73 6.18
N GLY A 138 2.35 -27.47 5.37
CA GLY A 138 2.17 -27.16 3.95
C GLY A 138 1.59 -25.76 3.73
N ALA A 139 0.57 -25.40 4.51
CA ALA A 139 -0.05 -24.09 4.43
C ALA A 139 0.91 -22.94 4.83
N VAL A 140 1.73 -23.13 5.87
CA VAL A 140 2.74 -22.15 6.29
C VAL A 140 3.79 -21.93 5.20
N TYR A 141 4.27 -23.00 4.55
CA TYR A 141 5.25 -22.84 3.46
C TYR A 141 4.65 -22.10 2.26
N ALA A 142 3.40 -22.41 1.87
CA ALA A 142 2.72 -21.67 0.82
C ALA A 142 2.57 -20.17 1.15
N LEU A 143 2.36 -19.82 2.42
CA LEU A 143 2.35 -18.43 2.88
C LEU A 143 3.74 -17.78 2.85
N VAL A 144 4.82 -18.53 3.10
CA VAL A 144 6.20 -18.01 3.01
C VAL A 144 6.55 -17.63 1.57
N ASP A 145 6.10 -18.40 0.59
CA ASP A 145 6.38 -18.20 -0.84
C ASP A 145 5.77 -16.90 -1.41
N THR A 146 4.85 -16.26 -0.69
CA THR A 146 4.27 -14.95 -1.06
C THR A 146 5.27 -13.77 -0.97
N GLU A 147 6.51 -13.98 -0.51
CA GLU A 147 7.53 -12.93 -0.44
C GLU A 147 7.80 -12.27 -1.80
N ASN A 148 7.82 -13.07 -2.87
CA ASN A 148 8.03 -12.57 -4.23
C ASN A 148 6.89 -11.64 -4.66
N ASP A 149 5.66 -12.00 -4.34
CA ASP A 149 4.48 -11.22 -4.64
C ASP A 149 4.45 -9.91 -3.82
N LEU A 150 4.90 -9.92 -2.56
CA LEU A 150 5.07 -8.71 -1.74
C LEU A 150 6.12 -7.76 -2.31
N ARG A 151 7.25 -8.30 -2.79
CA ARG A 151 8.28 -7.49 -3.46
C ARG A 151 7.72 -6.85 -4.73
N ARG A 152 6.99 -7.62 -5.54
CA ARG A 152 6.33 -7.14 -6.75
C ARG A 152 5.29 -6.06 -6.45
N LEU A 153 4.46 -6.25 -5.41
CA LEU A 153 3.51 -5.24 -4.96
C LEU A 153 4.23 -3.94 -4.60
N ASN A 154 5.34 -4.02 -3.85
CA ASN A 154 6.10 -2.83 -3.47
C ASN A 154 6.70 -2.11 -4.68
N GLU A 155 7.21 -2.84 -5.68
CA GLU A 155 7.67 -2.27 -6.95
C GLU A 155 6.55 -1.55 -7.69
N VAL A 156 5.36 -2.18 -7.80
CA VAL A 156 4.18 -1.58 -8.43
C VAL A 156 3.74 -0.32 -7.68
N LEU A 157 3.71 -0.33 -6.35
CA LEU A 157 3.35 0.84 -5.54
C LEU A 157 4.36 2.00 -5.71
N LEU A 158 5.66 1.69 -5.79
CA LEU A 158 6.69 2.69 -6.07
C LEU A 158 6.54 3.30 -7.47
N ALA A 159 6.23 2.47 -8.48
CA ALA A 159 5.96 2.94 -9.84
C ALA A 159 4.69 3.80 -9.90
N THR A 160 3.63 3.34 -9.24
CA THR A 160 2.32 4.00 -9.15
C THR A 160 2.42 5.38 -8.50
N ARG A 161 3.25 5.54 -7.46
CA ARG A 161 3.47 6.83 -6.77
C ARG A 161 3.98 7.93 -7.71
N ARG A 162 4.75 7.58 -8.74
CA ARG A 162 5.26 8.55 -9.73
C ARG A 162 4.16 9.15 -10.60
N SER A 163 3.01 8.48 -10.70
CA SER A 163 1.90 8.91 -11.54
C SER A 163 0.71 9.43 -10.73
N ALA A 164 0.86 9.55 -9.40
CA ALA A 164 -0.26 9.85 -8.51
C ALA A 164 -0.81 11.27 -8.70
N ALA A 165 0.07 12.28 -8.87
CA ALA A 165 -0.36 13.65 -9.14
C ALA A 165 -1.13 13.77 -10.46
N ILE A 166 -0.64 13.13 -11.52
CA ILE A 166 -1.26 13.15 -12.85
C ILE A 166 -2.59 12.41 -12.81
N THR A 167 -2.64 11.24 -12.16
CA THR A 167 -3.89 10.47 -11.98
C THR A 167 -4.93 11.31 -11.22
N LEU A 168 -4.55 11.94 -10.11
CA LEU A 168 -5.46 12.80 -9.34
C LEU A 168 -6.02 13.94 -10.20
N TRP A 169 -5.19 14.60 -11.00
CA TRP A 169 -5.64 15.71 -11.85
C TRP A 169 -6.49 15.27 -13.05
N THR A 170 -6.25 14.07 -13.59
CA THR A 170 -6.90 13.61 -14.83
C THR A 170 -8.13 12.75 -14.59
N THR A 171 -8.16 11.97 -13.51
CA THR A 171 -9.27 11.05 -13.18
C THR A 171 -9.95 11.36 -11.84
N GLY A 172 -9.38 12.25 -11.02
CA GLY A 172 -9.89 12.55 -9.68
C GLY A 172 -9.60 11.44 -8.65
N GLN A 173 -8.91 10.37 -9.02
CA GLN A 173 -8.59 9.29 -8.08
C GLN A 173 -7.36 9.63 -7.22
N ASP A 174 -7.53 9.58 -5.90
CA ASP A 174 -6.42 9.71 -4.95
C ASP A 174 -5.64 8.40 -4.86
N LEU A 175 -4.69 8.27 -5.79
CA LEU A 175 -3.84 7.09 -5.90
C LEU A 175 -2.89 6.94 -4.70
N ASP A 176 -2.61 8.01 -3.96
CA ASP A 176 -1.79 7.95 -2.76
C ASP A 176 -2.55 7.41 -1.56
N ALA A 177 -3.82 7.80 -1.39
CA ALA A 177 -4.71 7.17 -0.42
C ALA A 177 -4.88 5.68 -0.73
N TYR A 178 -5.08 5.35 -2.01
CA TYR A 178 -5.19 3.97 -2.45
C TYR A 178 -3.89 3.16 -2.27
N ALA A 179 -2.72 3.76 -2.54
CA ALA A 179 -1.42 3.14 -2.26
C ALA A 179 -1.16 3.00 -0.75
N ALA A 180 -1.70 3.87 0.10
CA ALA A 180 -1.68 3.68 1.54
C ALA A 180 -2.49 2.44 1.94
N THR A 181 -3.73 2.29 1.44
CA THR A 181 -4.54 1.07 1.63
C THR A 181 -3.79 -0.20 1.23
N ALA A 182 -3.15 -0.22 0.06
CA ALA A 182 -2.39 -1.38 -0.40
C ALA A 182 -1.17 -1.71 0.48
N ARG A 183 -0.51 -0.69 1.07
CA ARG A 183 0.59 -0.89 2.03
C ARG A 183 0.10 -1.54 3.32
N GLU A 184 -1.05 -1.12 3.84
CA GLU A 184 -1.64 -1.74 5.02
C GLU A 184 -1.98 -3.22 4.78
N ILE A 185 -2.50 -3.56 3.60
CA ILE A 185 -2.67 -4.97 3.21
C ILE A 185 -1.33 -5.71 3.20
N GLY A 186 -0.27 -5.10 2.67
CA GLY A 186 1.08 -5.68 2.70
C GLY A 186 1.61 -5.93 4.13
N TYR A 187 1.36 -5.02 5.06
CA TYR A 187 1.69 -5.24 6.48
C TYR A 187 0.88 -6.36 7.10
N ALA A 188 -0.42 -6.44 6.80
CA ALA A 188 -1.26 -7.56 7.24
C ALA A 188 -0.76 -8.91 6.74
N VAL A 189 -0.36 -9.02 5.46
CA VAL A 189 0.21 -10.25 4.88
C VAL A 189 1.44 -10.69 5.68
N ARG A 190 2.34 -9.76 6.03
CA ARG A 190 3.53 -10.07 6.83
C ARG A 190 3.14 -10.61 8.21
N ASN A 191 2.22 -9.95 8.90
CA ASN A 191 1.77 -10.39 10.23
C ASN A 191 1.08 -11.76 10.16
N ILE A 192 0.25 -12.02 9.15
CA ILE A 192 -0.40 -13.32 8.96
C ILE A 192 0.62 -14.45 8.74
N ARG A 193 1.74 -14.19 8.05
CA ARG A 193 2.81 -15.18 7.89
C ARG A 193 3.50 -15.51 9.21
N VAL A 194 3.74 -14.50 10.04
CA VAL A 194 4.33 -14.68 11.38
C VAL A 194 3.35 -15.42 12.29
N MET A 195 2.09 -15.00 12.33
CA MET A 195 0.99 -15.66 13.03
C MET A 195 0.89 -17.15 12.64
N ALA A 196 0.85 -17.44 11.34
CA ALA A 196 0.77 -18.81 10.81
C ALA A 196 1.98 -19.65 11.25
N ARG A 197 3.17 -19.07 11.27
CA ARG A 197 4.39 -19.71 11.76
C ARG A 197 4.29 -20.06 13.25
N HIS A 198 3.80 -19.15 14.09
CA HIS A 198 3.59 -19.43 15.52
C HIS A 198 2.52 -20.49 15.76
N ALA A 199 1.42 -20.47 15.01
CA ALA A 199 0.37 -21.48 15.08
C ALA A 199 0.89 -22.88 14.73
N TRP A 200 1.76 -22.99 13.72
CA TRP A 200 2.35 -24.28 13.36
C TRP A 200 3.47 -24.71 14.32
N TRP A 201 4.53 -23.90 14.48
CA TRP A 201 5.70 -24.31 15.27
C TRP A 201 5.41 -24.42 16.76
N GLY A 202 4.67 -23.48 17.32
CA GLY A 202 4.47 -23.40 18.75
C GLY A 202 3.25 -24.20 19.21
N VAL A 203 2.10 -24.05 18.53
CA VAL A 203 0.87 -24.71 18.94
C VAL A 203 0.83 -26.17 18.47
N LEU A 204 0.87 -26.41 17.16
CA LEU A 204 0.75 -27.78 16.63
C LEU A 204 2.01 -28.63 16.85
N HIS A 205 3.17 -28.13 16.42
CA HIS A 205 4.43 -28.87 16.49
C HIS A 205 5.00 -28.88 17.92
N GLY A 206 4.91 -27.76 18.63
CA GLY A 206 5.33 -27.64 20.03
C GLY A 206 4.39 -28.30 21.04
N GLY A 207 3.19 -28.70 20.60
CA GLY A 207 2.21 -29.42 21.43
C GLY A 207 1.51 -28.54 22.47
N GLU A 208 1.51 -27.22 22.31
CA GLU A 208 0.75 -26.33 23.18
C GLU A 208 -0.76 -26.64 23.04
N PRO A 209 -1.54 -26.61 24.13
CA PRO A 209 -2.99 -26.73 24.05
C PRO A 209 -3.57 -25.69 23.10
N VAL A 210 -4.33 -26.15 22.09
CA VAL A 210 -4.99 -25.26 21.13
C VAL A 210 -6.08 -24.46 21.86
N PRO A 211 -5.99 -23.11 21.90
CA PRO A 211 -7.05 -22.28 22.48
C PRO A 211 -8.37 -22.50 21.75
N VAL A 212 -9.49 -22.49 22.47
CA VAL A 212 -10.81 -22.77 21.89
C VAL A 212 -11.18 -21.70 20.86
N ALA A 213 -10.80 -20.45 21.13
CA ALA A 213 -11.00 -19.33 20.23
C ALA A 213 -10.09 -19.31 18.99
N LEU A 214 -9.00 -20.08 18.94
CA LEU A 214 -7.99 -19.96 17.88
C LEU A 214 -8.52 -20.41 16.48
N PRO A 215 -9.08 -21.62 16.31
CA PRO A 215 -9.64 -22.01 15.00
C PRO A 215 -10.74 -21.08 14.46
N PRO A 216 -11.76 -20.64 15.23
CA PRO A 216 -12.78 -19.72 14.71
C PRO A 216 -12.25 -18.30 14.47
N MET A 217 -11.22 -17.85 15.20
CA MET A 217 -10.51 -16.60 14.90
C MET A 217 -9.90 -16.64 13.50
N LEU A 218 -9.15 -17.71 13.18
CA LEU A 218 -8.49 -17.87 11.88
C LEU A 218 -9.50 -18.01 10.74
N GLU A 219 -10.64 -18.68 10.96
CA GLU A 219 -11.72 -18.71 9.98
C GLU A 219 -12.31 -17.33 9.71
N SER A 220 -12.59 -16.58 10.78
CA SER A 220 -13.10 -15.22 10.65
C SER A 220 -12.11 -14.33 9.89
N LEU A 221 -10.83 -14.45 10.20
CA LEU A 221 -9.78 -13.73 9.47
C LEU A 221 -9.73 -14.14 7.99
N ALA A 222 -9.77 -15.45 7.69
CA ALA A 222 -9.77 -15.96 6.32
C ALA A 222 -10.98 -15.48 5.52
N ASP A 223 -12.17 -15.44 6.12
CA ASP A 223 -13.38 -14.88 5.49
C ASP A 223 -13.23 -13.38 5.22
N GLY A 224 -12.71 -12.62 6.18
CA GLY A 224 -12.48 -11.18 5.99
C GLY A 224 -11.51 -10.90 4.84
N VAL A 225 -10.41 -11.66 4.77
CA VAL A 225 -9.44 -11.58 3.67
C VAL A 225 -10.05 -12.01 2.32
N GLY A 226 -10.90 -13.05 2.33
CA GLY A 226 -11.61 -13.51 1.13
C GLY A 226 -12.59 -12.45 0.60
N LEU A 227 -13.33 -11.80 1.50
CA LEU A 227 -14.21 -10.68 1.15
C LEU A 227 -13.41 -9.50 0.58
N LEU A 228 -12.28 -9.13 1.18
CA LEU A 228 -11.40 -8.08 0.65
C LEU A 228 -10.93 -8.39 -0.77
N ARG A 229 -10.51 -9.63 -1.05
CA ARG A 229 -10.13 -10.07 -2.40
C ARG A 229 -11.27 -9.84 -3.39
N ASP A 230 -12.48 -10.20 -3.02
CA ASP A 230 -13.65 -10.11 -3.89
C ASP A 230 -14.13 -8.66 -4.06
N GLU A 231 -13.91 -7.79 -3.07
CA GLU A 231 -14.17 -6.34 -3.17
C GLU A 231 -13.16 -5.63 -4.08
N LEU A 232 -11.88 -6.00 -4.04
CA LEU A 232 -10.85 -5.45 -4.94
C LEU A 232 -11.17 -5.71 -6.42
N ARG A 233 -11.83 -6.83 -6.74
CA ARG A 233 -12.27 -7.17 -8.11
C ARG A 233 -13.40 -6.26 -8.62
N ARG A 234 -14.16 -5.61 -7.73
CA ARG A 234 -15.37 -4.84 -8.06
C ARG A 234 -15.13 -3.32 -8.08
N ASP A 235 -13.87 -2.87 -8.01
CA ASP A 235 -13.43 -1.47 -8.10
C ASP A 235 -14.01 -0.50 -7.05
N GLY A 236 -14.68 -0.97 -5.98
CA GLY A 236 -15.46 -0.06 -5.12
C GLY A 236 -15.60 -0.52 -3.67
N THR A 237 -15.03 0.30 -2.77
CA THR A 237 -15.16 0.30 -1.30
C THR A 237 -14.97 -1.04 -0.59
N LEU A 238 -13.87 -1.18 0.15
CA LEU A 238 -13.51 -2.37 0.94
C LEU A 238 -14.32 -2.52 2.24
N ARG A 239 -15.64 -2.30 2.20
CA ARG A 239 -16.48 -2.18 3.41
C ARG A 239 -17.14 -3.50 3.82
N VAL A 240 -17.45 -4.38 2.88
CA VAL A 240 -18.11 -5.67 3.10
C VAL A 240 -17.25 -6.59 3.96
N ALA A 241 -15.92 -6.48 3.88
CA ALA A 241 -15.01 -7.23 4.75
C ALA A 241 -15.00 -6.79 6.22
N GLN A 242 -15.40 -5.54 6.53
CA GLN A 242 -15.26 -4.97 7.87
C GLN A 242 -15.93 -5.78 8.98
N PRO A 243 -17.20 -6.23 8.86
CA PRO A 243 -17.85 -7.00 9.91
C PRO A 243 -17.09 -8.28 10.26
N GLN A 244 -16.52 -8.93 9.25
CA GLN A 244 -15.81 -10.20 9.43
C GLN A 244 -14.43 -10.00 10.06
N LEU A 245 -13.73 -8.92 9.72
CA LEU A 245 -12.50 -8.51 10.40
C LEU A 245 -12.77 -8.14 11.87
N VAL A 246 -13.89 -7.48 12.17
CA VAL A 246 -14.34 -7.22 13.54
C VAL A 246 -14.70 -8.52 14.27
N SER A 247 -15.30 -9.50 13.60
CA SER A 247 -15.53 -10.82 14.18
C SER A 247 -14.22 -11.52 14.55
N ALA A 248 -13.19 -11.42 13.70
CA ALA A 248 -11.85 -11.93 14.04
C ALA A 248 -11.27 -11.23 15.27
N ALA A 249 -11.36 -9.90 15.36
CA ALA A 249 -10.96 -9.12 16.54
C ALA A 249 -11.63 -9.62 17.83
N ARG A 250 -12.94 -9.89 17.79
CA ARG A 250 -13.68 -10.42 18.95
C ARG A 250 -13.16 -11.79 19.40
N TRP A 251 -12.81 -12.67 18.46
CA TRP A 251 -12.21 -13.95 18.85
C TRP A 251 -10.83 -13.79 19.47
N ILE A 252 -10.04 -12.80 19.04
CA ILE A 252 -8.75 -12.51 19.69
C ILE A 252 -8.98 -12.05 21.13
N ASP A 253 -10.00 -11.23 21.38
CA ASP A 253 -10.41 -10.85 22.75
C ASP A 253 -10.83 -12.06 23.60
N VAL A 254 -11.60 -13.00 23.04
CA VAL A 254 -11.93 -14.26 23.74
C VAL A 254 -10.65 -15.03 24.06
N MET A 255 -9.74 -15.16 23.09
CA MET A 255 -8.48 -15.87 23.26
C MET A 255 -7.60 -15.25 24.35
N ARG A 256 -7.55 -13.92 24.44
CA ARG A 256 -6.82 -13.20 25.51
C ARG A 256 -7.34 -13.48 26.92
N ASN A 257 -8.60 -13.87 27.05
CA ASN A 257 -9.21 -14.22 28.33
C ASN A 257 -8.98 -15.71 28.69
N GLU A 258 -8.42 -16.51 27.79
CA GLU A 258 -7.98 -17.88 28.06
C GLU A 258 -6.57 -17.89 28.69
N ARG A 259 -6.20 -19.01 29.31
CA ARG A 259 -4.81 -19.23 29.76
C ARG A 259 -3.95 -19.64 28.57
N LEU A 260 -3.35 -18.66 27.91
CA LEU A 260 -2.49 -18.88 26.76
C LEU A 260 -1.08 -19.31 27.17
N GLY A 261 -0.51 -20.27 26.44
CA GLY A 261 0.93 -20.46 26.43
C GLY A 261 1.61 -19.42 25.53
N LEU A 262 2.94 -19.51 25.44
CA LEU A 262 3.76 -18.50 24.78
C LEU A 262 3.43 -18.38 23.29
N ALA A 263 3.22 -19.50 22.60
CA ALA A 263 2.95 -19.48 21.17
C ALA A 263 1.55 -18.96 20.88
N SER A 264 0.54 -19.38 21.64
CA SER A 264 -0.83 -18.89 21.47
C SER A 264 -0.93 -17.39 21.76
N ALA A 265 -0.18 -16.88 22.74
CA ALA A 265 -0.09 -15.44 23.00
C ALA A 265 0.57 -14.68 21.83
N ALA A 266 1.62 -15.23 21.23
CA ALA A 266 2.25 -14.65 20.03
C ALA A 266 1.29 -14.64 18.83
N VAL A 267 0.54 -15.73 18.61
CA VAL A 267 -0.51 -15.81 17.59
C VAL A 267 -1.58 -14.72 17.81
N ALA A 268 -2.01 -14.48 19.05
CA ALA A 268 -2.95 -13.41 19.38
C ALA A 268 -2.43 -12.03 18.97
N ALA A 269 -1.17 -11.74 19.31
CA ALA A 269 -0.54 -10.46 19.03
C ALA A 269 -0.35 -10.21 17.53
N ASP A 270 0.10 -11.22 16.78
CA ASP A 270 0.26 -11.10 15.33
C ASP A 270 -1.10 -10.98 14.61
N ALA A 271 -2.11 -11.70 15.09
CA ALA A 271 -3.48 -11.60 14.60
C ALA A 271 -4.05 -10.19 14.82
N ASP A 272 -3.83 -9.60 16.01
CA ASP A 272 -4.23 -8.23 16.33
C ASP A 272 -3.63 -7.23 15.33
N ALA A 273 -2.31 -7.32 15.12
CA ALA A 273 -1.60 -6.44 14.20
C ALA A 273 -2.08 -6.66 12.75
N ALA A 274 -2.39 -7.90 12.35
CA ALA A 274 -2.95 -8.20 11.04
C ALA A 274 -4.35 -7.58 10.87
N VAL A 275 -5.26 -7.82 11.81
CA VAL A 275 -6.63 -7.30 11.77
C VAL A 275 -6.64 -5.78 11.82
N LEU A 276 -5.79 -5.14 12.63
CA LEU A 276 -5.62 -3.70 12.67
C LEU A 276 -5.31 -3.14 11.28
N ASN A 277 -4.29 -3.67 10.62
CA ASN A 277 -3.87 -3.22 9.30
C ASN A 277 -4.96 -3.46 8.24
N LEU A 278 -5.68 -4.59 8.29
CA LEU A 278 -6.80 -4.85 7.39
C LEU A 278 -7.97 -3.89 7.62
N LEU A 279 -8.31 -3.57 8.87
CA LEU A 279 -9.33 -2.57 9.20
C LEU A 279 -8.92 -1.18 8.69
N ILE A 280 -7.67 -0.77 8.87
CA ILE A 280 -7.16 0.49 8.31
C ILE A 280 -7.23 0.49 6.79
N ALA A 281 -6.87 -0.63 6.14
CA ALA A 281 -6.97 -0.79 4.70
C ALA A 281 -8.41 -0.55 4.20
N THR A 282 -9.42 -0.93 4.98
CA THR A 282 -10.84 -0.69 4.65
C THR A 282 -11.29 0.77 4.75
N GLY A 283 -10.41 1.68 5.17
CA GLY A 283 -10.68 3.10 5.39
C GLY A 283 -11.13 3.45 6.81
N ILE A 284 -11.03 2.52 7.77
CA ILE A 284 -11.28 2.83 9.19
C ILE A 284 -10.07 3.59 9.75
N PRO A 285 -10.24 4.76 10.39
CA PRO A 285 -9.13 5.48 11.01
C PRO A 285 -8.45 4.65 12.10
N LEU A 286 -7.13 4.76 12.24
CA LEU A 286 -6.31 4.02 13.22
C LEU A 286 -6.92 4.00 14.63
N ALA A 287 -7.31 5.15 15.17
CA ALA A 287 -7.88 5.24 16.51
C ALA A 287 -9.19 4.44 16.65
N LYS A 288 -10.01 4.40 15.59
CA LYS A 288 -11.24 3.61 15.58
C LYS A 288 -10.94 2.12 15.40
N ALA A 289 -9.98 1.76 14.55
CA ALA A 289 -9.56 0.37 14.35
C ALA A 289 -8.94 -0.22 15.64
N ASP A 290 -8.12 0.55 16.35
CA ASP A 290 -7.54 0.18 17.64
C ASP A 290 -8.63 0.06 18.73
N ALA A 291 -9.58 0.99 18.76
CA ALA A 291 -10.75 0.85 19.62
C ALA A 291 -11.53 -0.45 19.31
N LEU A 292 -11.65 -0.83 18.03
CA LEU A 292 -12.32 -2.06 17.59
C LEU A 292 -11.65 -3.35 18.10
N LEU A 293 -10.35 -3.31 18.35
CA LEU A 293 -9.57 -4.42 18.90
C LEU A 293 -9.54 -4.44 20.43
N ASN A 294 -9.67 -3.29 21.06
CA ASN A 294 -9.59 -3.14 22.52
C ASN A 294 -10.97 -3.01 23.21
N HIS A 295 -12.05 -3.36 22.52
CA HIS A 295 -13.42 -3.26 23.06
C HIS A 295 -13.60 -4.01 24.39
N GLY A 296 -13.08 -5.24 24.50
CA GLY A 296 -13.19 -6.02 25.74
C GLY A 296 -12.52 -5.34 26.94
N LYS A 297 -11.39 -4.63 26.73
CA LYS A 297 -10.71 -3.87 27.80
C LYS A 297 -11.51 -2.65 28.22
N ALA A 298 -12.16 -1.96 27.28
CA ALA A 298 -12.96 -0.79 27.58
C ALA A 298 -14.23 -1.15 28.37
N GLU A 299 -14.92 -2.23 28.02
CA GLU A 299 -16.09 -2.72 28.77
C GLU A 299 -15.70 -3.25 30.16
N ALA A 300 -14.58 -3.97 30.28
CA ALA A 300 -14.07 -4.42 31.57
C ALA A 300 -13.74 -3.25 32.51
N ALA A 301 -13.03 -2.23 32.02
CA ALA A 301 -12.69 -1.04 32.81
C ALA A 301 -13.94 -0.22 33.22
N LEU A 302 -14.96 -0.17 32.37
CA LEU A 302 -16.24 0.49 32.71
C LEU A 302 -17.03 -0.32 33.76
N THR A 303 -16.96 -1.64 33.71
CA THR A 303 -17.62 -2.53 34.67
C THR A 303 -16.94 -2.48 36.03
N GLU A 304 -15.62 -2.48 36.06
CA GLU A 304 -14.81 -2.31 37.28
C GLU A 304 -15.08 -0.96 37.95
N ARG A 305 -15.06 0.14 37.19
CA ARG A 305 -15.44 1.47 37.72
C ARG A 305 -16.86 1.52 38.27
N ARG A 306 -17.82 0.84 37.62
CA ARG A 306 -19.21 0.76 38.11
C ARG A 306 -19.29 0.01 39.44
N LEU A 307 -18.55 -1.09 39.58
CA LEU A 307 -18.45 -1.85 40.82
C LEU A 307 -17.80 -1.03 41.94
N GLU A 308 -16.71 -0.32 41.65
CA GLU A 308 -16.06 0.59 42.61
C GLU A 308 -17.01 1.70 43.08
N THR A 309 -17.76 2.32 42.17
CA THR A 309 -18.75 3.34 42.53
C THR A 309 -19.95 2.77 43.32
N ALA A 310 -20.31 1.51 43.09
CA ALA A 310 -21.41 0.85 43.81
C ALA A 310 -20.99 0.36 45.21
N LEU A 311 -19.71 0.04 45.41
CA LEU A 311 -19.15 -0.33 46.71
C LEU A 311 -18.81 0.90 47.59
N ALA A 312 -18.66 2.07 46.98
CA ALA A 312 -18.40 3.34 47.66
C ALA A 312 -19.69 4.10 48.08
N ALA A 313 -20.87 3.58 47.73
CA ALA A 313 -22.18 4.14 48.06
C ALA A 313 -22.88 3.30 49.14
#